data_AF-A0A8T2R522-F1
#
_entry.id   AF-A0A8T2R522-F1
#
_cell.length_a   1.000
_cell.length_b   1.000
_cell.length_c   1.000
_cell.angle_alpha   90.00
_cell.angle_beta   90.00
_cell.angle_gamma   90.00
#
_symmetry.space_group_name_H-M   'P 1'
#
loop_
_entity.id
_entity.type
_entity.pdbx_description
1 polymer ?
#
loop_
_entity_poly.entity_id
_entity_poly.type
_entity_poly.pdbx_seq_one_letter_code
_entity_poly.pdbx_strand_id
1 'polypeptide(L)'
;MRSTLNELQRAIKGLVVMSSELGNMFMSFLHNQVPTLWTAIAYPSLKPLAPWLKDFHKRINFMRSWIKNGQPKCFWLPGFFFPQGFMRGTLQLHARKYQIPIDTLNFGFQVLDVESEEDITNSPNDGIYVSGLYLDGARWDKDKRCLSEAFPGEMYSKFPVIHFIPVVNYKPPPDEYQCPLYKTHVRAGTLTTTTASSNFLLNVSLKIHPRTNPDFWILQGVALLCQIGN
;
A
#
# COMPACT_ATOMS: atom_id res chain seq x y z
N MET A 1 -15.66 -15.21 -6.50
CA MET A 1 -14.80 -15.42 -7.70
C MET A 1 -14.89 -16.85 -8.22
N ARG A 2 -14.52 -17.90 -7.45
CA ARG A 2 -14.60 -19.29 -7.93
C ARG A 2 -16.03 -19.70 -8.37
N SER A 3 -17.04 -19.39 -7.57
CA SER A 3 -18.45 -19.65 -7.88
C SER A 3 -18.87 -18.97 -9.19
N THR A 4 -18.67 -17.66 -9.28
CA THR A 4 -19.07 -16.86 -10.46
C THR A 4 -18.32 -17.26 -11.74
N LEU A 5 -17.06 -17.71 -11.66
CA LEU A 5 -16.34 -18.28 -12.80
C LEU A 5 -16.96 -19.60 -13.28
N ASN A 6 -17.30 -20.50 -12.34
CA ASN A 6 -17.93 -21.78 -12.69
C ASN A 6 -19.32 -21.56 -13.28
N GLU A 7 -20.09 -20.63 -12.73
CA GLU A 7 -21.41 -20.25 -13.25
C GLU A 7 -21.32 -19.65 -14.66
N LEU A 8 -20.38 -18.74 -14.89
CA LEU A 8 -20.14 -18.18 -16.23
C LEU A 8 -19.79 -19.27 -17.25
N GLN A 9 -18.92 -20.22 -16.89
CA GLN A 9 -18.59 -21.36 -17.77
C GLN A 9 -19.81 -22.22 -18.09
N ARG A 10 -20.68 -22.47 -17.10
CA ARG A 10 -21.94 -23.21 -17.31
C ARG A 10 -22.92 -22.43 -18.17
N ALA A 11 -23.03 -21.12 -17.98
CA ALA A 11 -23.89 -20.24 -18.76
C ALA A 11 -23.46 -20.18 -20.23
N ILE A 12 -22.15 -20.09 -20.52
CA ILE A 12 -21.60 -20.16 -21.88
C ILE A 12 -21.94 -21.49 -22.56
N LYS A 13 -21.96 -22.59 -21.81
CA LYS A 13 -22.36 -23.92 -22.30
C LYS A 13 -23.88 -24.11 -22.41
N GLY A 14 -24.69 -23.12 -22.07
CA GLY A 14 -26.16 -23.22 -22.05
C GLY A 14 -26.73 -24.09 -20.92
N LEU A 15 -25.92 -24.43 -19.91
CA LEU A 15 -26.33 -25.28 -18.78
C LEU A 15 -27.01 -24.47 -17.66
N VAL A 16 -26.90 -23.15 -17.69
CA VAL A 16 -27.50 -22.18 -16.76
C VAL A 16 -27.90 -20.95 -17.58
N VAL A 17 -28.94 -20.23 -17.14
CA VAL A 17 -29.36 -18.97 -17.78
C VAL A 17 -28.26 -17.92 -17.63
N MET A 18 -27.94 -17.23 -18.73
CA MET A 18 -27.04 -16.06 -18.70
C MET A 18 -27.77 -14.89 -18.04
N SER A 19 -27.50 -14.65 -16.76
CA SER A 19 -28.02 -13.47 -16.06
C SER A 19 -27.34 -12.19 -16.55
N SER A 20 -27.91 -11.04 -16.23
CA SER A 20 -27.31 -9.74 -16.55
C SER A 20 -25.95 -9.57 -15.88
N GLU A 21 -25.77 -10.06 -14.66
CA GLU A 21 -24.50 -10.00 -13.93
C GLU A 21 -23.43 -10.88 -14.60
N LEU A 22 -23.78 -12.09 -15.03
CA LEU A 22 -22.87 -12.97 -15.74
C LEU A 22 -22.52 -12.42 -17.13
N GLY A 23 -23.49 -11.83 -17.84
CA GLY A 23 -23.26 -11.14 -19.11
C GLY A 23 -22.32 -9.95 -18.97
N ASN A 24 -22.51 -9.11 -17.95
CA ASN A 24 -21.63 -7.98 -17.66
C ASN A 24 -20.22 -8.43 -17.28
N MET A 25 -20.11 -9.52 -16.51
CA MET A 25 -18.82 -10.15 -16.17
C MET A 25 -18.10 -10.67 -17.41
N PHE A 26 -18.83 -11.30 -18.35
CA PHE A 26 -18.29 -11.75 -19.63
C PHE A 26 -17.75 -10.57 -20.46
N MET A 27 -18.53 -9.50 -20.59
CA MET A 27 -18.09 -8.29 -21.30
C MET A 27 -16.88 -7.63 -20.64
N SER A 28 -16.81 -7.62 -19.30
CA SER A 28 -15.65 -7.12 -18.56
C SER A 28 -14.38 -7.89 -18.95
N PHE A 29 -14.45 -9.21 -19.05
CA PHE A 29 -13.32 -10.03 -19.48
C PHE A 29 -12.88 -9.74 -20.91
N LEU A 30 -13.83 -9.59 -21.84
CA LEU A 30 -13.52 -9.22 -23.23
C LEU A 30 -12.79 -7.87 -23.33
N HIS A 31 -13.10 -6.94 -22.43
CA HIS A 31 -12.48 -5.61 -22.37
C HIS A 31 -11.26 -5.53 -21.43
N ASN A 32 -10.73 -6.66 -20.94
CA ASN A 32 -9.61 -6.69 -19.98
C ASN A 32 -9.87 -5.88 -18.70
N GLN A 33 -11.13 -5.84 -18.25
CA GLN A 33 -11.58 -5.15 -17.05
C GLN A 33 -11.90 -6.15 -15.94
N VAL A 34 -11.66 -5.73 -14.70
CA VAL A 34 -12.05 -6.52 -13.52
C VAL A 34 -13.57 -6.41 -13.35
N PRO A 35 -14.32 -7.52 -13.29
CA PRO A 35 -15.76 -7.49 -13.12
C PRO A 35 -16.19 -6.72 -11.87
N THR A 36 -17.30 -5.99 -11.96
CA THR A 36 -17.86 -5.21 -10.84
C THR A 36 -18.19 -6.07 -9.62
N LEU A 37 -18.67 -7.30 -9.86
CA LEU A 37 -18.90 -8.31 -8.83
C LEU A 37 -17.66 -8.61 -7.99
N TRP A 38 -16.48 -8.48 -8.58
CA TRP A 38 -15.21 -8.75 -7.89
C TRP A 38 -14.69 -7.48 -7.23
N THR A 39 -14.73 -6.34 -7.91
CA THR A 39 -14.24 -5.06 -7.35
C THR A 39 -15.02 -4.63 -6.11
N ALA A 40 -16.32 -4.95 -6.03
CA ALA A 40 -17.17 -4.62 -4.88
C ALA A 40 -16.70 -5.22 -3.54
N ILE A 41 -15.96 -6.33 -3.59
CA ILE A 41 -15.46 -7.06 -2.42
C ILE A 41 -13.93 -7.18 -2.40
N ALA A 42 -13.25 -6.61 -3.38
CA ALA A 42 -11.80 -6.66 -3.51
C ALA A 42 -11.12 -5.47 -2.84
N TYR A 43 -9.79 -5.54 -2.80
CA TYR A 43 -8.96 -4.40 -2.42
C TYR A 43 -9.10 -3.29 -3.49
N PRO A 44 -8.98 -2.00 -3.09
CA PRO A 44 -8.99 -0.90 -4.04
C PRO A 44 -7.88 -1.06 -5.07
N SER A 45 -8.25 -1.03 -6.35
CA SER A 45 -7.32 -1.18 -7.46
C SER A 45 -7.87 -0.53 -8.72
N LEU A 46 -6.96 0.02 -9.52
CA LEU A 46 -7.26 0.63 -10.81
C LEU A 46 -6.60 -0.13 -11.98
N LYS A 47 -5.92 -1.24 -11.67
CA LYS A 47 -5.29 -2.13 -12.65
C LYS A 47 -6.33 -2.81 -13.55
N PRO A 48 -6.04 -3.00 -14.84
CA PRO A 48 -6.83 -3.88 -15.70
C PRO A 48 -6.70 -5.35 -15.25
N LEU A 49 -7.53 -6.22 -15.82
CA LEU A 49 -7.72 -7.60 -15.36
C LEU A 49 -6.41 -8.39 -15.27
N ALA A 50 -5.57 -8.36 -16.32
CA ALA A 50 -4.32 -9.10 -16.35
C ALA A 50 -3.34 -8.73 -15.21
N PRO A 51 -2.92 -7.46 -15.03
CA PRO A 51 -2.06 -7.07 -13.91
C PRO A 51 -2.77 -7.15 -12.55
N TRP A 52 -4.08 -6.94 -12.48
CA TRP A 52 -4.86 -7.16 -11.25
C TRP A 52 -4.79 -8.61 -10.80
N LEU A 53 -4.89 -9.58 -11.72
CA LEU A 53 -4.79 -10.99 -11.40
C LEU A 53 -3.41 -11.35 -10.88
N LYS A 54 -2.34 -10.81 -11.46
CA LYS A 54 -0.97 -10.98 -10.95
C LYS A 54 -0.83 -10.44 -9.52
N ASP A 55 -1.37 -9.25 -9.26
CA ASP A 55 -1.37 -8.62 -7.94
C ASP A 55 -2.16 -9.45 -6.92
N PHE A 56 -3.34 -9.94 -7.31
CA PHE A 56 -4.18 -10.81 -6.48
C PHE A 56 -3.47 -12.11 -6.08
N HIS A 57 -2.78 -12.76 -7.03
CA HIS A 57 -1.97 -13.94 -6.71
C HIS A 57 -0.80 -13.59 -5.79
N LYS A 58 -0.12 -12.45 -6.00
CA LYS A 58 0.95 -11.99 -5.11
C LYS A 58 0.44 -11.81 -3.68
N ARG A 59 -0.73 -11.21 -3.48
CA ARG A 59 -1.38 -11.04 -2.15
C ARG A 59 -1.67 -12.38 -1.48
N ILE A 60 -2.25 -13.32 -2.21
CA ILE A 60 -2.53 -14.66 -1.68
C ILE A 60 -1.23 -15.36 -1.30
N ASN A 61 -0.21 -15.29 -2.15
CA ASN A 61 1.07 -15.94 -1.90
C ASN A 61 1.79 -15.32 -0.69
N PHE A 62 1.72 -14.00 -0.53
CA PHE A 62 2.24 -13.31 0.66
C PHE A 62 1.58 -13.84 1.94
N MET A 63 0.25 -13.88 1.99
CA MET A 63 -0.48 -14.38 3.17
C MET A 63 -0.23 -15.88 3.42
N ARG A 64 -0.21 -16.70 2.36
CA ARG A 64 0.10 -18.14 2.47
C ARG A 64 1.52 -18.39 2.98
N SER A 65 2.49 -17.63 2.48
CA SER A 65 3.88 -17.72 2.92
C SER A 65 3.99 -17.38 4.40
N TRP A 66 3.31 -16.32 4.85
CA TRP A 66 3.26 -15.96 6.26
C TRP A 66 2.66 -17.11 7.11
N ILE A 67 1.53 -17.68 6.70
CA ILE A 67 0.92 -18.81 7.42
C ILE A 67 1.87 -20.01 7.53
N LYS A 68 2.59 -20.33 6.45
CA LYS A 68 3.46 -21.51 6.38
C LYS A 68 4.81 -21.32 7.07
N ASN A 69 5.44 -20.17 6.87
CA ASN A 69 6.84 -19.90 7.22
C ASN A 69 6.98 -19.01 8.46
N GLY A 70 5.87 -18.50 9.01
CA GLY A 70 5.86 -17.56 10.12
C GLY A 70 5.97 -16.10 9.66
N GLN A 71 6.14 -15.21 10.63
CA GLN A 71 6.12 -13.76 10.41
C GLN A 71 7.21 -13.31 9.42
N PRO A 72 6.87 -12.53 8.38
CA PRO A 72 7.87 -12.00 7.47
C PRO A 72 8.73 -10.93 8.17
N LYS A 73 10.01 -10.84 7.75
CA LYS A 73 10.96 -9.84 8.26
C LYS A 73 10.64 -8.43 7.76
N CYS A 74 10.12 -8.34 6.54
CA CYS A 74 9.64 -7.13 5.90
C CYS A 74 8.23 -7.37 5.35
N PHE A 75 7.33 -6.42 5.60
CA PHE A 75 5.93 -6.52 5.21
C PHE A 75 5.70 -5.76 3.91
N TRP A 76 5.22 -6.47 2.89
CA TRP A 76 4.70 -5.85 1.67
C TRP A 76 3.36 -5.18 1.99
N LEU A 77 3.39 -3.91 2.39
CA LEU A 77 2.21 -3.16 2.86
C LEU A 77 1.04 -3.15 1.84
N PRO A 78 1.28 -3.01 0.52
CA PRO A 78 0.22 -3.13 -0.45
C PRO A 78 -0.51 -4.45 -0.37
N GLY A 79 0.13 -5.53 0.10
CA GLY A 79 -0.43 -6.88 0.21
C GLY A 79 -1.65 -6.99 1.13
N PHE A 80 -1.79 -6.08 2.08
CA PHE A 80 -2.89 -6.08 3.04
C PHE A 80 -4.18 -5.53 2.44
N PHE A 81 -5.31 -6.17 2.80
CA PHE A 81 -6.64 -5.65 2.47
C PHE A 81 -6.98 -4.40 3.30
N PHE A 82 -6.56 -4.39 4.56
CA PHE A 82 -6.75 -3.28 5.50
C PHE A 82 -5.44 -2.91 6.22
N PRO A 83 -4.53 -2.14 5.56
CA PRO A 83 -3.23 -1.75 6.12
C PRO A 83 -3.31 -0.98 7.45
N GLN A 84 -4.33 -0.13 7.63
CA GLN A 84 -4.52 0.66 8.85
C GLN A 84 -4.69 -0.24 10.09
N GLY A 85 -5.43 -1.34 9.97
CA GLY A 85 -5.61 -2.30 11.05
C GLY A 85 -4.31 -3.00 11.41
N PHE A 86 -3.50 -3.36 10.41
CA PHE A 86 -2.17 -3.93 10.63
C PHE A 86 -1.24 -2.96 11.38
N MET A 87 -1.21 -1.69 10.97
CA MET A 87 -0.41 -0.66 11.62
C MET A 87 -0.86 -0.38 13.06
N ARG A 88 -2.17 -0.27 13.31
CA ARG A 88 -2.71 -0.15 14.67
C ARG A 88 -2.40 -1.38 15.52
N GLY A 89 -2.49 -2.58 14.95
CA GLY A 89 -2.10 -3.82 15.61
C GLY A 89 -0.63 -3.81 16.04
N THR A 90 0.25 -3.29 15.18
CA THR A 90 1.68 -3.12 15.49
C THR A 90 1.89 -2.19 16.69
N LEU A 91 1.22 -1.02 16.71
CA LEU A 91 1.28 -0.11 17.85
C LEU A 91 0.70 -0.76 19.13
N GLN A 92 -0.37 -1.54 19.01
CA GLN A 92 -0.97 -2.24 20.16
C GLN A 92 -0.05 -3.33 20.73
N LEU A 93 0.66 -4.07 19.88
CA LEU A 93 1.66 -5.04 20.32
C LEU A 93 2.81 -4.36 21.06
N HIS A 94 3.30 -3.24 20.54
CA HIS A 94 4.34 -2.44 21.19
C HIS A 94 3.87 -1.87 22.54
N ALA A 95 2.66 -1.29 22.57
CA ALA A 95 2.01 -0.79 23.79
C ALA A 95 1.95 -1.86 24.89
N ARG A 96 1.54 -3.09 24.53
CA ARG A 96 1.47 -4.21 25.46
C ARG A 96 2.85 -4.68 25.93
N LYS A 97 3.82 -4.79 25.02
CA LYS A 97 5.20 -5.21 25.31
C LYS A 97 5.87 -4.29 26.34
N TYR A 98 5.66 -2.98 26.22
CA TYR A 98 6.32 -1.96 27.05
C TYR A 98 5.41 -1.29 28.09
N GLN A 99 4.16 -1.74 28.22
CA GLN A 99 3.15 -1.16 29.14
C GLN A 99 2.95 0.35 28.94
N ILE A 100 2.92 0.79 27.67
CA ILE A 100 2.74 2.19 27.27
C ILE A 100 1.29 2.39 26.82
N PRO A 101 0.61 3.50 27.20
CA PRO A 101 -0.70 3.83 26.66
C PRO A 101 -0.65 3.99 25.14
N ILE A 102 -1.50 3.24 24.41
CA ILE A 102 -1.52 3.23 22.95
C ILE A 102 -1.76 4.61 22.35
N ASP A 103 -2.55 5.46 23.01
CA ASP A 103 -2.90 6.80 22.53
C ASP A 103 -1.70 7.76 22.49
N THR A 104 -0.61 7.42 23.18
CA THR A 104 0.65 8.19 23.15
C THR A 104 1.58 7.72 22.04
N LEU A 105 1.29 6.60 21.37
CA LEU A 105 2.16 6.03 20.36
C LEU A 105 1.77 6.48 18.95
N ASN A 106 2.78 6.83 18.17
CA ASN A 106 2.67 7.00 16.72
C ASN A 106 3.91 6.40 16.04
N PHE A 107 3.96 6.41 14.71
CA PHE A 107 5.14 5.96 13.98
C PHE A 107 6.11 7.12 13.71
N GLY A 108 7.39 6.91 14.04
CA GLY A 108 8.51 7.55 13.36
C GLY A 108 8.99 6.71 12.18
N PHE A 109 9.75 7.32 11.29
CA PHE A 109 10.14 6.71 10.02
C PHE A 109 11.63 6.80 9.78
N GLN A 110 12.21 5.71 9.28
CA GLN A 110 13.57 5.68 8.80
C GLN A 110 13.61 4.95 7.46
N VAL A 111 14.02 5.65 6.40
CA VAL A 111 14.23 5.04 5.08
C VAL A 111 15.54 4.25 5.11
N LEU A 112 15.50 3.00 4.64
CA LEU A 112 16.66 2.12 4.53
C LEU A 112 17.27 2.19 3.13
N ASP A 113 18.56 1.90 3.02
CA ASP A 113 19.28 1.82 1.73
C ASP A 113 19.05 0.46 1.03
N VAL A 114 17.81 -0.04 1.09
CA VAL A 114 17.41 -1.36 0.59
C VAL A 114 16.08 -1.22 -0.15
N GLU A 115 15.99 -1.77 -1.37
CA GLU A 115 14.76 -1.67 -2.18
C GLU A 115 13.86 -2.91 -2.09
N SER A 116 14.43 -4.10 -1.92
CA SER A 116 13.68 -5.35 -1.90
C SER A 116 13.51 -5.89 -0.49
N GLU A 117 12.34 -6.50 -0.22
CA GLU A 117 12.12 -7.30 0.98
C GLU A 117 13.10 -8.49 1.11
N GLU A 118 13.66 -8.96 0.00
CA GLU A 118 14.57 -10.12 -0.06
C GLU A 118 15.94 -9.83 0.55
N ASP A 119 16.37 -8.57 0.49
CA ASP A 119 17.65 -8.10 1.00
C ASP A 119 17.62 -7.87 2.52
N ILE A 120 16.44 -7.97 3.15
CA ILE A 120 16.27 -7.81 4.59
C ILE A 120 16.61 -9.14 5.30
N THR A 121 17.75 -9.14 5.99
CA THR A 121 18.26 -10.34 6.67
C THR A 121 17.64 -10.58 8.05
N ASN A 122 17.27 -9.52 8.78
CA ASN A 122 16.76 -9.60 10.15
C ASN A 122 15.48 -8.79 10.32
N SER A 123 14.61 -9.21 11.23
CA SER A 123 13.47 -8.41 11.68
C SER A 123 13.96 -7.26 12.59
N PRO A 124 13.26 -6.12 12.64
CA PRO A 124 13.61 -5.05 13.57
C PRO A 124 13.31 -5.48 15.02
N ASN A 125 14.06 -4.93 15.98
CA ASN A 125 13.82 -5.16 17.41
C ASN A 125 12.44 -4.63 17.84
N ASP A 126 12.06 -3.47 17.31
CA ASP A 126 10.77 -2.83 17.52
C ASP A 126 10.25 -2.23 16.21
N GLY A 127 8.92 -2.24 16.07
CA GLY A 127 8.26 -1.78 14.86
C GLY A 127 8.29 -2.80 13.73
N ILE A 128 8.21 -2.31 12.49
CA ILE A 128 8.10 -3.14 11.28
C ILE A 128 8.86 -2.52 10.12
N TYR A 129 9.42 -3.37 9.26
CA TYR A 129 9.88 -2.94 7.94
C TYR A 129 8.75 -3.04 6.92
N VAL A 130 8.62 -2.03 6.07
CA VAL A 130 7.56 -1.90 5.06
C VAL A 130 8.18 -1.73 3.67
N SER A 131 7.75 -2.55 2.72
CA SER A 131 8.18 -2.51 1.31
C SER A 131 7.02 -2.32 0.33
N GLY A 132 7.38 -2.11 -0.94
CA GLY A 132 6.45 -2.09 -2.08
C GLY A 132 5.71 -0.78 -2.27
N LEU A 133 6.27 0.32 -1.76
CA LEU A 133 5.73 1.65 -1.98
C LEU A 133 6.32 2.27 -3.25
N TYR A 134 5.56 3.19 -3.83
CA TYR A 134 5.97 4.01 -4.96
C TYR A 134 5.88 5.48 -4.56
N LEU A 135 6.72 6.32 -5.14
CA LEU A 135 6.68 7.75 -4.97
C LEU A 135 6.18 8.39 -6.26
N ASP A 136 5.22 9.29 -6.11
CA ASP A 136 4.58 10.04 -7.18
C ASP A 136 4.94 11.52 -7.05
N GLY A 137 5.29 12.16 -8.17
CA GLY A 137 5.77 13.55 -8.21
C GLY A 137 7.21 13.76 -7.73
N ALA A 138 7.92 12.70 -7.34
CA ALA A 138 9.31 12.78 -6.88
C ALA A 138 10.02 11.42 -6.97
N ARG A 139 11.33 11.43 -6.68
CA ARG A 139 12.15 10.24 -6.46
C ARG A 139 12.89 10.30 -5.12
N TRP A 140 13.27 9.14 -4.61
CA TRP A 140 14.23 9.05 -3.52
C TRP A 140 15.66 9.05 -4.07
N ASP A 141 16.47 10.00 -3.63
CA ASP A 141 17.89 10.04 -3.96
C ASP A 141 18.67 9.23 -2.94
N LYS A 142 19.21 8.07 -3.35
CA LYS A 142 19.92 7.14 -2.47
C LYS A 142 21.23 7.71 -1.97
N ASP A 143 21.94 8.45 -2.81
CA ASP A 143 23.25 9.01 -2.47
C ASP A 143 23.10 10.13 -1.44
N LYS A 144 22.07 10.97 -1.60
CA LYS A 144 21.77 12.10 -0.70
C LYS A 144 20.87 11.71 0.47
N ARG A 145 20.22 10.55 0.41
CA ARG A 145 19.21 10.06 1.38
C ARG A 145 18.10 11.09 1.65
N CYS A 146 17.58 11.69 0.58
CA CYS A 146 16.50 12.66 0.65
C CYS A 146 15.62 12.64 -0.61
N LEU A 147 14.46 13.28 -0.53
CA LEU A 147 13.62 13.54 -1.69
C LEU A 147 14.35 14.38 -2.73
N SER A 148 14.14 14.04 -3.99
CA SER A 148 14.62 14.76 -5.17
C SER A 148 13.55 14.74 -6.25
N GLU A 149 13.64 15.69 -7.18
CA GLU A 149 12.71 15.78 -8.30
C GLU A 149 12.78 14.52 -9.17
N ALA A 150 11.62 14.08 -9.66
CA ALA A 150 11.52 12.94 -10.57
C ALA A 150 12.27 13.23 -11.89
N PHE A 151 12.74 12.19 -12.56
CA PHE A 151 13.33 12.36 -13.88
C PHE A 151 12.25 12.70 -14.92
N PRO A 152 12.58 13.45 -16.00
CA PRO A 152 11.64 13.71 -17.08
C PRO A 152 11.03 12.42 -17.63
N GLY A 153 9.69 12.33 -17.61
CA GLY A 153 8.95 11.16 -18.08
C GLY A 153 8.77 10.04 -17.04
N GLU A 154 9.37 10.15 -15.85
CA GLU A 154 9.16 9.20 -14.75
C GLU A 154 7.91 9.59 -13.94
N MET A 155 6.79 8.90 -14.18
CA MET A 155 5.54 9.15 -13.44
C MET A 155 5.62 8.65 -11.99
N TYR A 156 6.23 7.49 -11.78
CA TYR A 156 6.35 6.85 -10.47
C TYR A 156 7.74 6.26 -10.32
N SER A 157 8.35 6.46 -9.17
CA SER A 157 9.60 5.80 -8.78
C SER A 157 9.34 4.77 -7.69
N LYS A 158 10.12 3.69 -7.65
CA LYS A 158 10.06 2.74 -6.53
C LYS A 158 10.63 3.40 -5.29
N PHE A 159 9.97 3.22 -4.15
CA PHE A 159 10.46 3.73 -2.88
C PHE A 159 11.17 2.63 -2.09
N PRO A 160 12.31 2.94 -1.41
CA PRO A 160 13.00 1.96 -0.59
C PRO A 160 12.17 1.46 0.60
N VAL A 161 12.67 0.41 1.25
CA VAL A 161 12.10 -0.12 2.48
C VAL A 161 12.13 0.95 3.57
N ILE A 162 11.03 1.09 4.31
CA ILE A 162 10.90 2.04 5.41
C ILE A 162 10.75 1.25 6.72
N HIS A 163 11.49 1.64 7.75
CA HIS A 163 11.26 1.22 9.12
C HIS A 163 10.22 2.12 9.76
N PHE A 164 9.09 1.53 10.14
CA PHE A 164 8.04 2.15 10.92
C PHE A 164 8.32 1.84 12.40
N ILE A 165 8.71 2.86 13.16
CA ILE A 165 9.17 2.73 14.54
C ILE A 165 8.09 3.29 15.47
N PRO A 166 7.52 2.52 16.40
CA PRO A 166 6.64 3.07 17.42
C PRO A 166 7.40 4.06 18.32
N VAL A 167 6.92 5.29 18.41
CA VAL A 167 7.52 6.38 19.18
C VAL A 167 6.45 7.01 20.08
N VAL A 168 6.80 7.23 21.35
CA VAL A 168 5.95 7.92 22.33
C VAL A 168 5.96 9.42 22.03
N ASN A 169 4.78 10.03 21.95
CA ASN A 169 4.56 11.45 21.68
C ASN A 169 5.32 11.93 20.45
N TYR A 170 5.31 11.13 19.37
CA TYR A 170 5.98 11.47 18.13
C TYR A 170 5.58 12.86 17.64
N LYS A 171 6.59 13.68 17.37
CA LYS A 171 6.43 14.98 16.71
C LYS A 171 7.22 14.93 15.40
N PRO A 172 6.54 15.12 14.25
CA PRO A 172 7.25 15.11 12.99
C PRO A 172 8.31 16.23 12.94
N PRO A 173 9.52 15.96 12.44
CA PRO A 173 10.55 16.99 12.33
C PRO A 173 10.10 18.11 11.37
N PRO A 174 10.36 19.40 11.70
CA PRO A 174 9.93 20.53 10.87
C PRO A 174 10.70 20.63 9.55
N ASP A 175 11.89 20.05 9.50
CA ASP A 175 12.77 19.95 8.34
C ASP A 175 12.50 18.71 7.47
N GLU A 176 11.47 17.92 7.81
CA GLU A 176 11.04 16.76 7.03
C GLU A 176 9.67 17.00 6.39
N TYR A 177 9.51 16.54 5.15
CA TYR A 177 8.24 16.59 4.46
C TYR A 177 7.31 15.48 4.96
N GLN A 178 6.10 15.87 5.36
CA GLN A 178 5.04 14.95 5.77
C GLN A 178 4.34 14.38 4.54
N CYS A 179 4.97 13.38 3.92
CA CYS A 179 4.51 12.78 2.68
C CYS A 179 3.26 11.92 2.92
N PRO A 180 2.12 12.22 2.30
CA PRO A 180 0.92 11.43 2.46
C PRO A 180 1.05 10.08 1.76
N LEU A 181 0.67 9.00 2.45
CA LEU A 181 0.66 7.64 1.94
C LEU A 181 -0.77 7.20 1.61
N TYR A 182 -1.01 6.75 0.37
CA TYR A 182 -2.32 6.28 -0.12
C TYR A 182 -2.29 4.83 -0.59
N LYS A 183 -3.44 4.17 -0.60
CA LYS A 183 -3.60 2.84 -1.20
C LYS A 183 -3.50 2.90 -2.73
N THR A 184 -4.11 3.92 -3.35
CA THR A 184 -4.16 4.09 -4.81
C THR A 184 -3.85 5.52 -5.25
N HIS A 185 -3.36 5.68 -6.48
CA HIS A 185 -3.00 6.97 -7.08
C HIS A 185 -4.17 7.95 -7.29
N VAL A 186 -5.44 7.52 -7.15
CA VAL A 186 -6.60 8.43 -7.22
C VAL A 186 -6.60 9.41 -6.05
N ARG A 187 -5.94 9.09 -4.93
CA ARG A 187 -5.80 9.92 -3.71
C ARG A 187 -7.12 10.45 -3.11
N ALA A 188 -8.26 10.03 -3.64
CA ALA A 188 -9.59 10.26 -3.11
C ALA A 188 -10.11 8.97 -2.45
N GLY A 189 -10.89 9.14 -1.38
CA GLY A 189 -11.53 8.05 -0.67
C GLY A 189 -12.79 8.54 0.03
N THR A 190 -13.71 7.63 0.29
CA THR A 190 -14.89 7.87 1.13
C THR A 190 -14.49 7.79 2.60
N LEU A 191 -15.12 8.63 3.44
CA LEU A 191 -15.00 8.49 4.89
C LEU A 191 -15.71 7.21 5.31
N THR A 192 -14.98 6.35 6.02
CA THR A 192 -15.54 5.14 6.62
C THR A 192 -16.19 5.47 7.96
N THR A 193 -16.89 4.49 8.56
CA THR A 193 -17.58 4.62 9.85
C THR A 193 -16.65 5.03 11.01
N THR A 194 -15.33 4.88 10.86
CA THR A 194 -14.31 5.30 11.82
C THR A 194 -13.69 6.66 11.51
N THR A 195 -14.35 7.50 10.69
CA THR A 195 -13.86 8.78 10.13
C THR A 195 -12.53 8.71 9.38
N ALA A 196 -11.96 7.51 9.21
CA ALA A 196 -10.78 7.27 8.40
C ALA A 196 -11.17 7.23 6.91
N SER A 197 -10.40 7.93 6.08
CA SER A 197 -10.50 7.82 4.62
C SER A 197 -10.22 6.38 4.18
N SER A 198 -10.98 5.90 3.20
CA SER A 198 -10.81 4.56 2.63
C SER A 198 -9.51 4.40 1.82
N ASN A 199 -8.88 5.51 1.43
CA ASN A 199 -7.67 5.52 0.60
C ASN A 199 -6.42 6.08 1.31
N PHE A 200 -6.55 7.13 2.13
CA PHE A 200 -5.42 7.68 2.88
C PHE A 200 -5.03 6.78 4.07
N LEU A 201 -3.73 6.53 4.24
CA LEU A 201 -3.20 5.66 5.30
C LEU A 201 -2.64 6.48 6.47
N LEU A 202 -1.61 7.29 6.22
CA LEU A 202 -0.95 8.19 7.18
C LEU A 202 0.03 9.13 6.46
N ASN A 203 0.66 10.04 7.20
CA ASN A 203 1.80 10.81 6.71
C ASN A 203 3.12 10.14 7.15
N VAL A 204 4.03 9.96 6.20
CA VAL A 204 5.38 9.46 6.42
C VAL A 204 6.34 10.64 6.37
N SER A 205 7.10 10.85 7.43
CA SER A 205 8.11 11.92 7.48
C SER A 205 9.31 11.51 6.62
N LEU A 206 9.60 12.30 5.58
CA LEU A 206 10.66 12.06 4.60
C LEU A 206 11.66 13.20 4.61
N LYS A 207 12.95 12.86 4.62
CA LYS A 207 14.03 13.83 4.51
C LYS A 207 13.98 14.56 3.18
N ILE A 208 14.22 15.86 3.21
CA ILE A 208 14.29 16.71 2.04
C ILE A 208 15.67 17.37 1.96
N HIS A 209 16.05 17.80 0.77
CA HIS A 209 17.30 18.52 0.61
C HIS A 209 17.21 19.91 1.29
N PRO A 210 18.26 20.41 1.97
CA PRO A 210 18.26 21.74 2.61
C PRO A 210 18.01 22.94 1.68
N ARG A 211 17.99 22.71 0.37
CA ARG A 211 17.66 23.73 -0.65
C ARG A 211 16.17 23.82 -0.94
N THR A 212 15.39 22.86 -0.44
CA THR A 212 13.93 22.78 -0.56
C THR A 212 13.32 22.90 0.83
N ASN A 213 12.00 23.10 0.90
CA ASN A 213 11.23 23.11 2.14
C ASN A 213 9.98 22.23 1.99
N PRO A 214 9.24 21.94 3.07
CA PRO A 214 8.03 21.12 2.98
C PRO A 214 6.99 21.68 1.99
N ASP A 215 6.79 23.00 1.94
CA ASP A 215 5.80 23.64 1.07
C ASP A 215 6.08 23.39 -0.42
N PHE A 216 7.36 23.36 -0.81
CA PHE A 216 7.76 23.00 -2.17
C PHE A 216 7.20 21.62 -2.56
N TRP A 217 7.35 20.62 -1.68
CA TRP A 217 6.88 19.25 -1.95
C TRP A 217 5.36 19.10 -1.84
N ILE A 218 4.71 19.94 -1.02
CA ILE A 218 3.24 20.09 -1.01
C ILE A 218 2.77 20.59 -2.38
N LEU A 219 3.39 21.63 -2.93
CA LEU A 219 3.02 22.21 -4.23
C LEU A 219 3.29 21.25 -5.40
N GLN A 220 4.34 20.43 -5.31
CA GLN A 220 4.60 19.35 -6.27
C GLN A 220 3.60 18.19 -6.16
N GLY A 221 2.77 18.18 -5.11
CA GLY A 221 1.81 17.12 -4.87
C GLY A 221 2.49 15.76 -4.68
N VAL A 222 3.62 15.71 -3.96
CA VAL A 222 4.31 14.43 -3.72
C VAL A 222 3.47 13.51 -2.85
N ALA A 223 3.43 12.22 -3.18
CA ALA A 223 2.80 11.23 -2.32
C ALA A 223 3.47 9.86 -2.44
N LEU A 224 3.34 9.08 -1.37
CA LEU A 224 3.61 7.65 -1.39
C LEU A 224 2.34 6.88 -1.78
N LEU A 225 2.51 5.84 -2.58
CA LEU A 225 1.42 5.02 -3.10
C LEU A 225 1.72 3.54 -2.87
N CYS A 226 0.74 2.79 -2.37
CA CYS A 226 0.83 1.32 -2.32
C CYS A 226 0.65 0.68 -3.70
N GLN A 227 -0.12 1.32 -4.59
CA GLN A 227 -0.44 0.76 -5.88
C GLN A 227 -0.55 1.82 -6.99
N ILE A 228 0.12 1.53 -8.10
CA ILE A 228 0.03 2.28 -9.36
C ILE A 228 -1.04 1.69 -10.30
N GLY A 229 -1.55 2.51 -11.22
CA GLY A 229 -2.66 2.15 -12.12
C GLY A 229 -2.32 1.22 -13.29
N ASN A 230 -1.02 0.98 -13.52
CA ASN A 230 -0.52 0.36 -14.74
C ASN A 230 -0.21 -1.14 -14.54
#